data_AF-A0A1Q5L0A2-F1
#
_entry.id   AF-A0A1Q5L0A2-F1
#
_cell.length_a   1.000
_cell.length_b   1.000
_cell.length_c   1.000
_cell.angle_alpha   90.00
_cell.angle_beta   90.00
_cell.angle_gamma   90.00
#
_symmetry.space_group_name_H-M   'P 1'
#
loop_
_entity.id
_entity.type
_entity.pdbx_description
1 polymer ?
#
loop_
_entity_poly.entity_id
_entity_poly.type
_entity_poly.pdbx_seq_one_letter_code
_entity_poly.pdbx_strand_id
1 'polypeptide(L)'
;MTAPQNHRFWITDPEPIENTAGNLARVVVSLVPASYPHVLVRIEYVIRDGEHIEGPYGVRIQQAPDVEASEWRPVGATLVRDLPMAKLERAARLALSMGLRSSSGAPLSGARMVTAAPAPDQIPDLARQLVRERHPDVNPDDGPGAARRWNRLIRLAEVQLEYAAAIASGQKAPASYVAEQRGVAAGTVRTWLHGAKQEGLEASSVPDFSAVAISPDTGG
;
A
#
# COMPACT_ATOMS: atom_id res chain seq x y z
N MET A 1 -12.58 5.67 -25.31
CA MET A 1 -12.23 5.26 -23.94
C MET A 1 -11.25 6.25 -23.35
N THR A 2 -11.56 6.86 -22.21
CA THR A 2 -10.63 7.69 -21.43
C THR A 2 -9.56 6.79 -20.82
N ALA A 3 -8.27 7.09 -21.05
CA ALA A 3 -7.18 6.34 -20.45
C ALA A 3 -7.24 6.49 -18.92
N PRO A 4 -7.14 5.39 -18.15
CA PRO A 4 -7.11 5.48 -16.69
C PRO A 4 -5.91 6.33 -16.25
N GLN A 5 -6.11 7.21 -15.28
CA GLN A 5 -5.06 8.11 -14.79
C GLN A 5 -3.93 7.36 -14.07
N ASN A 6 -4.22 6.17 -13.54
CA ASN A 6 -3.31 5.37 -12.73
C ASN A 6 -3.17 3.94 -13.27
N HIS A 7 -2.00 3.34 -13.01
CA HIS A 7 -1.78 1.91 -13.19
C HIS A 7 -2.70 1.10 -12.27
N ARG A 8 -3.22 -0.02 -12.77
CA ARG A 8 -3.99 -0.97 -11.95
C ARG A 8 -3.11 -2.17 -11.63
N PHE A 9 -3.10 -2.63 -10.39
CA PHE A 9 -2.25 -3.72 -9.92
C PHE A 9 -3.06 -4.79 -9.18
N TRP A 10 -2.63 -6.03 -9.32
CA TRP A 10 -3.09 -7.18 -8.56
C TRP A 10 -1.87 -8.04 -8.21
N ILE A 11 -1.80 -8.56 -6.99
CA ILE A 11 -0.69 -9.39 -6.52
C ILE A 11 -1.29 -10.70 -6.06
N THR A 12 -0.76 -11.83 -6.55
CA THR A 12 -1.18 -13.15 -6.06
C THR A 12 -0.60 -13.42 -4.68
N ASP A 13 -1.22 -14.35 -3.96
CA ASP A 13 -0.64 -14.83 -2.72
C ASP A 13 0.69 -15.54 -2.97
N PRO A 14 1.64 -15.50 -2.01
CA PRO A 14 2.86 -16.28 -2.09
C PRO A 14 2.57 -17.78 -2.08
N GLU A 15 2.83 -18.44 -3.21
CA GLU A 15 2.71 -19.89 -3.34
C GLU A 15 4.05 -20.53 -3.00
N PRO A 16 4.16 -21.39 -1.96
CA PRO A 16 5.42 -22.02 -1.60
C PRO A 16 5.97 -22.88 -2.76
N ILE A 17 7.28 -22.80 -2.99
CA ILE A 17 7.93 -23.60 -4.04
C ILE A 17 8.36 -24.93 -3.40
N GLU A 18 7.58 -25.98 -3.68
CA GLU A 18 7.85 -27.33 -3.19
C GLU A 18 9.23 -27.84 -3.63
N ASN A 19 9.89 -28.62 -2.76
CA ASN A 19 11.18 -29.27 -3.01
C ASN A 19 12.40 -28.33 -3.10
N THR A 20 12.33 -27.13 -2.52
CA THR A 20 13.47 -26.21 -2.44
C THR A 20 14.03 -26.12 -1.03
N ALA A 21 15.37 -26.14 -0.88
CA ALA A 21 16.03 -25.95 0.41
C ALA A 21 15.97 -24.46 0.81
N GLY A 22 14.91 -24.07 1.52
CA GLY A 22 14.69 -22.69 2.02
C GLY A 22 13.23 -22.27 1.97
N ASN A 23 12.87 -21.20 2.70
CA ASN A 23 11.51 -20.64 2.68
C ASN A 23 11.31 -19.79 1.41
N LEU A 24 11.11 -20.46 0.27
CA LEU A 24 10.87 -19.81 -1.01
C LEU A 24 9.38 -19.84 -1.38
N ALA A 25 8.85 -18.70 -1.82
CA ALA A 25 7.48 -18.58 -2.31
C ALA A 25 7.44 -17.78 -3.61
N ARG A 26 6.61 -18.20 -4.57
CA ARG A 26 6.40 -17.50 -5.83
C ARG A 26 5.27 -16.49 -5.69
N VAL A 27 5.46 -15.30 -6.26
CA VAL A 27 4.41 -14.27 -6.35
C VAL A 27 4.35 -13.69 -7.75
N VAL A 28 3.13 -13.47 -8.24
CA VAL A 28 2.88 -12.83 -9.53
C VAL A 28 2.25 -11.46 -9.30
N VAL A 29 2.91 -10.42 -9.83
CA VAL A 29 2.36 -9.07 -9.90
C VAL A 29 1.76 -8.87 -11.28
N SER A 30 0.45 -8.74 -11.33
CA SER A 30 -0.32 -8.38 -12.51
C SER A 30 -0.54 -6.88 -12.55
N LEU A 31 -0.29 -6.23 -13.69
CA LEU A 31 -0.46 -4.79 -13.84
C LEU A 31 -1.05 -4.44 -15.21
N VAL A 32 -1.96 -3.48 -15.24
CA VAL A 32 -2.47 -2.86 -16.46
C VAL A 32 -1.88 -1.45 -16.57
N PRO A 33 -1.02 -1.17 -17.58
CA PRO A 33 -0.43 0.15 -17.74
C PRO A 33 -1.48 1.22 -18.07
N ALA A 34 -1.37 2.41 -17.47
CA ALA A 34 -2.25 3.54 -17.78
C ALA A 34 -2.24 3.91 -19.27
N SER A 35 -1.03 3.93 -19.87
CA SER A 35 -0.80 4.21 -21.30
C SER A 35 -1.22 3.08 -22.23
N TYR A 36 -1.42 1.86 -21.69
CA TYR A 36 -1.79 0.67 -22.46
C TYR A 36 -2.91 -0.09 -21.72
N PRO A 37 -4.11 0.51 -21.61
CA PRO A 37 -5.18 -0.03 -20.76
C PRO A 37 -5.73 -1.40 -21.24
N HIS A 38 -5.40 -1.77 -22.48
CA HIS A 38 -5.77 -3.04 -23.09
C HIS A 38 -4.75 -4.17 -22.84
N VAL A 39 -3.63 -3.87 -22.17
CA VAL A 39 -2.53 -4.80 -21.92
C VAL A 39 -2.48 -5.15 -20.44
N LEU A 40 -2.38 -6.44 -20.14
CA LEU A 40 -2.03 -6.98 -18.84
C LEU A 40 -0.60 -7.49 -18.87
N VAL A 41 0.27 -6.94 -18.03
CA VAL A 41 1.63 -7.42 -17.83
C VAL A 41 1.68 -8.16 -16.50
N ARG A 42 2.12 -9.41 -16.52
CA ARG A 42 2.34 -10.24 -15.33
C ARG A 42 3.82 -10.46 -15.14
N ILE A 43 4.33 -10.11 -13.97
CA ILE A 43 5.74 -10.23 -13.61
C ILE A 43 5.85 -11.19 -12.44
N GLU A 44 6.65 -12.23 -12.61
CA GLU A 44 6.81 -13.33 -11.66
C GLU A 44 8.09 -13.11 -10.84
N TYR A 45 7.95 -13.13 -9.52
CA TYR A 45 9.01 -12.99 -8.54
C TYR A 45 9.07 -14.23 -7.64
N VAL A 46 10.23 -14.44 -7.01
CA VAL A 46 10.39 -15.38 -5.90
C VAL A 46 10.68 -14.56 -4.66
N ILE A 47 10.09 -14.93 -3.54
CA ILE A 47 10.33 -14.34 -2.23
C ILE A 47 11.09 -15.38 -1.42
N ARG A 48 12.20 -14.96 -0.83
CA ARG A 48 12.98 -15.74 0.12
C ARG A 48 12.76 -15.22 1.53
N ASP A 49 12.51 -16.15 2.45
CA ASP A 49 12.32 -15.90 3.89
C ASP A 49 11.22 -14.88 4.20
N GLY A 50 10.22 -14.75 3.31
CA GLY A 50 9.09 -13.83 3.46
C GLY A 50 9.39 -12.35 3.23
N GLU A 51 10.66 -11.96 3.12
CA GLU A 51 11.07 -10.55 3.10
C GLU A 51 11.89 -10.15 1.86
N HIS A 52 12.62 -11.10 1.27
CA HIS A 52 13.56 -10.79 0.19
C HIS A 52 12.97 -11.13 -1.19
N ILE A 53 12.81 -10.12 -2.06
CA ILE A 53 12.28 -10.30 -3.42
C ILE A 53 13.42 -10.59 -4.41
N GLU A 54 13.44 -11.80 -4.94
CA GLU A 54 14.29 -12.25 -6.04
C GLU A 54 13.56 -12.20 -7.39
N GLY A 55 14.29 -12.00 -8.49
CA GLY A 55 13.75 -11.94 -9.85
C GLY A 55 13.85 -10.55 -10.50
N PRO A 56 13.08 -10.26 -11.58
CA PRO A 56 11.99 -11.08 -12.12
C PRO A 56 12.47 -12.36 -12.82
N TYR A 57 11.71 -13.45 -12.69
CA TYR A 57 12.01 -14.75 -13.31
C TYR A 57 11.13 -15.04 -14.53
N GLY A 58 10.02 -14.33 -14.67
CA GLY A 58 9.10 -14.49 -15.78
C GLY A 58 8.33 -13.21 -16.03
N VAL A 59 8.07 -12.94 -17.30
CA VAL A 59 7.18 -11.86 -17.74
C VAL A 59 6.22 -12.43 -18.76
N ARG A 60 4.91 -12.26 -18.53
CA ARG A 60 3.85 -12.62 -19.46
C ARG A 60 3.05 -11.39 -19.83
N ILE A 61 2.84 -11.16 -21.11
CA ILE A 61 2.06 -10.04 -21.61
C ILE A 61 0.83 -10.62 -22.28
N GLN A 62 -0.35 -10.21 -21.83
CA GLN A 62 -1.64 -10.70 -22.26
C GLN A 62 -2.59 -9.53 -22.48
N GLN A 63 -3.77 -9.82 -23.03
CA GLN A 63 -4.85 -8.85 -23.08
C GLN A 63 -5.43 -8.62 -21.68
N ALA A 64 -5.76 -7.37 -21.35
CA ALA A 64 -6.45 -7.06 -20.11
C ALA A 64 -7.85 -7.70 -20.08
N PRO A 65 -8.30 -8.23 -18.92
CA PRO A 65 -9.55 -9.00 -18.82
C PRO A 65 -10.80 -8.16 -19.11
N ASP A 66 -10.71 -6.84 -18.96
CA ASP A 66 -11.84 -5.92 -19.13
C ASP A 66 -12.05 -5.45 -20.59
N VAL A 67 -11.28 -6.00 -21.53
CA VAL A 67 -11.40 -5.62 -22.95
C VAL A 67 -12.43 -6.52 -23.62
N GLU A 68 -13.49 -5.91 -24.17
CA GLU A 68 -14.52 -6.63 -24.92
C GLU A 68 -13.92 -7.38 -26.12
N ALA A 69 -14.50 -8.55 -26.44
CA ALA A 69 -14.00 -9.43 -27.51
C ALA A 69 -13.88 -8.73 -28.89
N SER A 70 -14.72 -7.72 -29.15
CA SER A 70 -14.70 -6.87 -30.35
C SER A 70 -13.48 -5.96 -30.43
N GLU A 71 -12.87 -5.61 -29.30
CA GLU A 71 -11.70 -4.73 -29.18
C GLU A 71 -10.40 -5.52 -29.00
N TRP A 72 -10.44 -6.84 -29.20
CA TRP A 72 -9.28 -7.70 -29.07
C TRP A 72 -8.21 -7.34 -30.09
N ARG A 73 -7.02 -7.01 -29.58
CA ARG A 73 -5.85 -6.70 -30.40
C ARG A 73 -4.78 -7.71 -30.06
N PRO A 74 -4.22 -8.42 -31.06
CA PRO A 74 -3.13 -9.34 -30.80
C PRO A 74 -1.96 -8.59 -30.18
N VAL A 75 -1.44 -9.10 -29.07
CA VAL A 75 -0.20 -8.60 -28.45
C VAL A 75 0.95 -9.01 -29.36
N GLY A 76 1.32 -8.13 -30.29
CA GLY A 76 2.42 -8.33 -31.22
C GLY A 76 3.79 -7.99 -30.63
N ALA A 77 4.86 -8.46 -31.27
CA ALA A 77 6.23 -8.20 -30.85
C ALA A 77 6.59 -6.69 -30.78
N THR A 78 5.96 -5.86 -31.62
CA THR A 78 6.11 -4.40 -31.62
C THR A 78 5.56 -3.77 -30.35
N LEU A 79 4.36 -4.16 -29.92
CA LEU A 79 3.76 -3.71 -28.68
C LEU A 79 4.65 -4.08 -27.48
N VAL A 80 5.18 -5.31 -27.46
CA VAL A 80 6.10 -5.77 -26.40
C VAL A 80 7.36 -4.92 -26.36
N ARG A 81 7.93 -4.55 -27.51
CA ARG A 81 9.10 -3.68 -27.60
C ARG A 81 8.83 -2.26 -27.10
N ASP A 82 7.65 -1.74 -27.39
CA ASP A 82 7.27 -0.36 -27.06
C ASP A 82 6.83 -0.20 -25.59
N LEU A 83 6.49 -1.29 -24.91
CA LEU A 83 6.17 -1.26 -23.49
C LEU A 83 7.39 -0.79 -22.67
N PRO A 84 7.21 0.15 -21.72
CA PRO A 84 8.29 0.63 -20.88
C PRO A 84 8.63 -0.38 -19.77
N MET A 85 9.08 -1.57 -20.14
CA MET A 85 9.23 -2.75 -19.27
C MET A 85 10.02 -2.46 -18.00
N ALA A 86 11.10 -1.67 -18.08
CA ALA A 86 11.90 -1.31 -16.91
C ALA A 86 11.16 -0.40 -15.91
N LYS A 87 10.21 0.43 -16.37
CA LYS A 87 9.35 1.23 -15.47
C LYS A 87 8.25 0.37 -14.86
N LEU A 88 7.69 -0.55 -15.64
CA LEU A 88 6.63 -1.46 -15.20
C LEU A 88 7.16 -2.47 -14.17
N GLU A 89 8.35 -3.03 -14.37
CA GLU A 89 9.01 -3.91 -13.40
C GLU A 89 9.30 -3.17 -12.09
N ARG A 90 9.84 -1.94 -12.16
CA ARG A 90 10.06 -1.12 -10.96
C ARG A 90 8.77 -0.86 -10.20
N ALA A 91 7.69 -0.54 -10.90
CA ALA A 91 6.39 -0.33 -10.30
C ALA A 91 5.83 -1.62 -9.67
N ALA A 92 6.00 -2.77 -10.34
CA ALA A 92 5.59 -4.07 -9.84
C ALA A 92 6.36 -4.50 -8.59
N ARG A 93 7.69 -4.33 -8.60
CA ARG A 93 8.55 -4.60 -7.44
C ARG A 93 8.21 -3.70 -6.26
N LEU A 94 7.93 -2.41 -6.53
CA LEU A 94 7.48 -1.48 -5.50
C LEU A 94 6.15 -1.94 -4.90
N ALA A 95 5.15 -2.25 -5.73
CA ALA A 95 3.85 -2.76 -5.29
C ALA A 95 4.00 -4.04 -4.44
N LEU A 96 4.86 -4.97 -4.87
CA LEU A 96 5.16 -6.19 -4.13
C LEU A 96 5.82 -5.90 -2.77
N SER A 97 6.84 -5.05 -2.74
CA SER A 97 7.51 -4.66 -1.48
C SER A 97 6.57 -3.96 -0.50
N MET A 98 5.60 -3.19 -1.01
CA MET A 98 4.54 -2.60 -0.19
C MET A 98 3.57 -3.67 0.33
N GLY A 99 3.21 -4.64 -0.52
CA GLY A 99 2.39 -5.79 -0.15
C GLY A 99 3.01 -6.64 0.97
N LEU A 100 4.31 -6.94 0.88
CA LEU A 100 5.02 -7.75 1.89
C LEU A 100 5.20 -7.03 3.24
N ARG A 101 5.28 -5.70 3.24
CA ARG A 101 5.37 -4.90 4.47
C ARG A 101 4.03 -4.75 5.20
N SER A 102 2.92 -5.09 4.56
CA SER A 102 1.60 -5.15 5.21
C SER A 102 1.52 -6.42 6.04
N SER A 103 2.07 -6.37 7.26
CA SER A 103 2.19 -7.48 8.21
C SER A 103 0.83 -8.15 8.52
N SER A 104 0.51 -9.23 7.82
CA SER A 104 -0.35 -10.34 8.24
C SER A 104 -0.52 -11.24 7.02
N GLY A 105 -0.19 -12.54 7.14
CA GLY A 105 -0.36 -13.54 6.09
C GLY A 105 -1.84 -13.82 5.78
N ALA A 106 -2.56 -12.81 5.30
CA ALA A 106 -3.89 -12.93 4.76
C ALA A 106 -3.79 -13.00 3.23
N PRO A 107 -4.49 -13.96 2.60
CA PRO A 107 -4.56 -14.02 1.16
C PRO A 107 -5.25 -12.75 0.65
N LEU A 108 -4.72 -12.10 -0.38
CA LEU A 108 -5.41 -11.09 -1.18
C LEU A 108 -6.50 -11.73 -2.06
N SER A 109 -7.17 -12.78 -1.55
CA SER A 109 -8.42 -13.30 -2.10
C SER A 109 -9.53 -12.33 -1.75
N GLY A 110 -9.93 -11.56 -2.76
CA GLY A 110 -10.98 -10.57 -2.67
C GLY A 110 -10.40 -9.18 -2.49
N ALA A 111 -10.14 -8.52 -3.62
CA ALA A 111 -10.20 -7.08 -3.79
C ALA A 111 -10.07 -6.27 -2.49
N ARG A 112 -8.86 -6.18 -1.91
CA ARG A 112 -8.56 -5.05 -1.02
C ARG A 112 -8.35 -3.86 -1.94
N MET A 113 -9.49 -3.33 -2.41
CA MET A 113 -9.60 -1.99 -2.90
C MET A 113 -8.76 -1.13 -1.95
N VAL A 114 -7.80 -0.39 -2.51
CA VAL A 114 -7.18 0.76 -1.85
C VAL A 114 -8.37 1.62 -1.44
N THR A 115 -8.90 1.34 -0.25
CA THR A 115 -10.23 1.77 0.15
C THR A 115 -10.04 3.15 0.70
N ALA A 116 -10.95 4.03 0.27
CA ALA A 116 -11.04 5.42 0.65
C ALA A 116 -10.57 5.67 2.08
N ALA A 117 -9.90 6.82 2.29
CA ALA A 117 -9.65 7.39 3.60
C ALA A 117 -10.77 7.00 4.60
N PRO A 118 -10.45 6.38 5.75
CA PRO A 118 -11.48 5.95 6.68
C PRO A 118 -12.40 7.13 6.99
N ALA A 119 -13.71 6.90 6.89
CA ALA A 119 -14.68 7.95 7.16
C ALA A 119 -14.51 8.41 8.62
N PRO A 120 -14.65 9.72 8.93
CA PRO A 120 -14.32 10.26 10.25
C PRO A 120 -15.04 9.57 11.42
N ASP A 121 -16.25 9.07 11.18
CA ASP A 121 -17.08 8.32 12.12
C ASP A 121 -16.56 6.91 12.42
N GLN A 122 -15.77 6.31 11.52
CA GLN A 122 -15.23 4.96 11.65
C GLN A 122 -13.86 4.94 12.37
N ILE A 123 -13.19 6.08 12.46
CA ILE A 123 -11.84 6.20 13.04
C ILE A 123 -11.75 5.66 14.48
N PRO A 124 -12.70 5.95 15.41
CA PRO A 124 -12.60 5.45 16.78
C PRO A 124 -12.66 3.92 16.88
N ASP A 125 -13.49 3.27 16.06
CA ASP A 125 -13.63 1.81 16.08
C ASP A 125 -12.42 1.13 15.44
N LEU A 126 -11.92 1.67 14.33
CA LEU A 126 -10.69 1.21 13.70
C LEU A 126 -9.46 1.39 14.62
N ALA A 127 -9.40 2.49 15.37
CA ALA A 127 -8.32 2.74 16.34
C ALA A 127 -8.33 1.68 17.45
N ARG A 128 -9.49 1.33 17.99
CA ARG A 128 -9.62 0.25 18.98
C ARG A 128 -9.16 -1.09 18.40
N GLN A 129 -9.58 -1.40 17.18
CA GLN A 129 -9.22 -2.64 16.51
C GLN A 129 -7.71 -2.74 16.28
N LEU A 130 -7.09 -1.66 15.80
CA LEU A 130 -5.64 -1.56 15.62
C LEU A 130 -4.88 -1.77 16.94
N VAL A 131 -5.33 -1.16 18.03
CA VAL A 131 -4.68 -1.33 19.34
C VAL A 131 -4.83 -2.76 19.85
N ARG A 132 -5.99 -3.42 19.68
CA ARG A 132 -6.17 -4.84 20.04
C ARG A 132 -5.23 -5.75 19.26
N GLU A 133 -5.05 -5.47 17.97
CA GLU A 133 -4.18 -6.26 17.09
C GLU A 133 -2.69 -6.09 17.42
N ARG A 134 -2.26 -4.86 17.73
CA ARG A 134 -0.84 -4.54 17.95
C ARG A 134 -0.39 -4.69 19.40
N HIS A 135 -1.30 -4.54 20.36
CA HIS A 135 -1.03 -4.65 21.80
C HIS A 135 -2.05 -5.58 22.48
N PRO A 136 -2.06 -6.88 22.14
CA PRO A 136 -2.99 -7.85 22.73
C PRO A 136 -2.76 -8.07 24.23
N ASP A 137 -1.59 -7.69 24.75
CA ASP A 137 -1.22 -7.72 26.16
C ASP A 137 -1.90 -6.62 27.00
N VAL A 138 -2.45 -5.59 26.35
CA VAL A 138 -3.08 -4.46 27.05
C VAL A 138 -4.58 -4.70 27.17
N ASN A 139 -5.00 -5.26 28.30
CA ASN A 139 -6.41 -5.35 28.62
C ASN A 139 -6.84 -4.20 29.55
N PRO A 140 -7.79 -3.33 29.15
CA PRO A 140 -8.25 -2.22 29.99
C PRO A 140 -8.86 -2.66 31.32
N ASP A 141 -9.34 -3.91 31.40
CA ASP A 141 -10.01 -4.43 32.59
C ASP A 141 -9.04 -4.92 33.68
N ASP A 142 -7.74 -5.02 33.37
CA ASP A 142 -6.71 -5.50 34.31
C ASP A 142 -6.36 -4.47 35.40
N GLY A 143 -6.92 -3.26 35.31
CA GLY A 143 -6.87 -2.23 36.35
C GLY A 143 -6.62 -0.81 35.84
N PRO A 144 -6.51 0.18 36.76
CA PRO A 144 -6.47 1.60 36.39
C PRO A 144 -5.24 1.98 35.54
N GLY A 145 -4.11 1.30 35.74
CA GLY A 145 -2.89 1.50 34.95
C GLY A 145 -3.05 1.02 33.50
N ALA A 146 -3.63 -0.18 33.33
CA ALA A 146 -3.89 -0.76 32.02
C ALA A 146 -4.93 0.05 31.25
N ALA A 147 -6.02 0.48 31.90
CA ALA A 147 -7.01 1.38 31.31
C ALA A 147 -6.41 2.71 30.81
N ARG A 148 -5.46 3.31 31.57
CA ARG A 148 -4.76 4.53 31.14
C ARG A 148 -3.87 4.27 29.92
N ARG A 149 -3.11 3.15 29.92
CA ARG A 149 -2.27 2.76 28.78
C ARG A 149 -3.13 2.52 27.54
N TRP A 150 -4.23 1.79 27.68
CA TRP A 150 -5.22 1.53 26.65
C TRP A 150 -5.76 2.80 26.01
N ASN A 151 -6.26 3.73 26.83
CA ASN A 151 -6.79 5.01 26.34
C ASN A 151 -5.73 5.88 25.65
N ARG A 152 -4.48 5.85 26.14
CA ARG A 152 -3.36 6.52 25.48
C ARG A 152 -3.10 5.92 24.10
N LEU A 153 -3.05 4.60 23.97
CA LEU A 153 -2.79 3.91 22.70
C LEU A 153 -3.91 4.18 21.69
N ILE A 154 -5.18 4.15 22.11
CA ILE A 154 -6.31 4.52 21.24
C ILE A 154 -6.14 5.92 20.70
N ARG A 155 -5.84 6.90 21.57
CA ARG A 155 -5.67 8.29 21.13
C ARG A 155 -4.54 8.45 20.11
N LEU A 156 -3.44 7.72 20.28
CA LEU A 156 -2.34 7.72 19.31
C LEU A 156 -2.76 7.09 17.98
N ALA A 157 -3.49 5.97 18.02
CA ALA A 157 -4.01 5.29 16.84
C ALA A 157 -5.02 6.15 16.07
N GLU A 158 -5.93 6.86 16.75
CA GLU A 158 -6.87 7.78 16.10
C GLU A 158 -6.13 8.90 15.35
N VAL A 159 -5.14 9.53 15.99
CA VAL A 159 -4.34 10.60 15.37
C VAL A 159 -3.61 10.09 14.13
N GLN A 160 -3.09 8.87 14.17
CA GLN A 160 -2.44 8.23 13.02
C GLN A 160 -3.43 7.99 11.86
N LEU A 161 -4.63 7.50 12.16
CA LEU A 161 -5.67 7.24 11.16
C LEU A 161 -6.21 8.53 10.54
N GLU A 162 -6.43 9.58 11.34
CA GLU A 162 -6.80 10.92 10.85
C GLU A 162 -5.72 11.51 9.95
N TYR A 163 -4.45 11.33 10.32
CA TYR A 163 -3.32 11.77 9.52
C TYR A 163 -3.26 11.02 8.18
N ALA A 164 -3.45 9.70 8.18
CA ALA A 164 -3.53 8.91 6.96
C ALA A 164 -4.73 9.31 6.08
N ALA A 165 -5.90 9.59 6.69
CA ALA A 165 -7.06 10.10 5.98
C ALA A 165 -6.81 11.48 5.35
N ALA A 166 -6.13 12.37 6.08
CA ALA A 166 -5.74 13.68 5.57
C ALA A 166 -4.77 13.58 4.37
N ILE A 167 -3.79 12.66 4.41
CA ILE A 167 -2.93 12.36 3.26
C ILE A 167 -3.76 11.85 2.08
N ALA A 168 -4.62 10.86 2.30
CA ALA A 168 -5.43 10.26 1.26
C ALA A 168 -6.42 11.26 0.60
N SER A 169 -6.88 12.25 1.36
CA SER A 169 -7.70 13.37 0.84
C SER A 169 -6.89 14.47 0.13
N GLY A 170 -5.56 14.34 0.03
CA GLY A 170 -4.69 15.28 -0.68
C GLY A 170 -4.38 16.57 0.08
N GLN A 171 -4.48 16.57 1.42
CA GLN A 171 -4.13 17.75 2.21
C GLN A 171 -2.65 18.09 2.08
N LYS A 172 -2.34 19.35 1.75
CA LYS A 172 -0.95 19.82 1.57
C LYS A 172 -0.13 19.81 2.87
N ALA A 173 -0.79 19.96 4.02
CA ALA A 173 -0.16 19.92 5.34
C ALA A 173 -1.00 19.05 6.31
N PRO A 174 -0.91 17.71 6.20
CA PRO A 174 -1.81 16.79 6.91
C PRO A 174 -1.75 16.93 8.43
N ALA A 175 -0.56 17.12 9.00
CA ALA A 175 -0.41 17.32 10.45
C ALA A 175 -1.05 18.62 10.94
N SER A 176 -1.01 19.68 10.13
CA SER A 176 -1.67 20.96 10.46
C SER A 176 -3.19 20.83 10.37
N TYR A 177 -3.69 20.10 9.37
CA TYR A 177 -5.11 19.81 9.20
C TYR A 177 -5.68 19.04 10.41
N VAL A 178 -5.01 17.96 10.83
CA VAL A 178 -5.41 17.18 12.02
C VAL A 178 -5.35 18.04 13.30
N ALA A 179 -4.35 18.92 13.40
CA ALA A 179 -4.21 19.80 14.54
C ALA A 179 -5.37 20.81 14.66
N GLU A 180 -5.81 21.36 13.52
CA GLU A 180 -6.97 22.24 13.45
C GLU A 180 -8.25 21.52 13.88
N GLN A 181 -8.49 20.31 13.36
CA GLN A 181 -9.67 19.49 13.73
C GLN A 181 -9.72 19.17 15.24
N ARG A 182 -8.55 18.94 15.86
CA ARG A 182 -8.46 18.63 17.29
C ARG A 182 -8.28 19.85 18.19
N GLY A 183 -8.21 21.06 17.65
CA GLY A 183 -8.00 22.29 18.42
C GLY A 183 -6.65 22.35 19.15
N VAL A 184 -5.59 21.81 18.55
CA VAL A 184 -4.25 21.75 19.15
C VAL A 184 -3.18 22.32 18.22
N ALA A 185 -1.95 22.51 18.73
CA ALA A 185 -0.83 22.93 17.91
C ALA A 185 -0.32 21.79 17.00
N ALA A 186 0.09 22.11 15.78
CA ALA A 186 0.66 21.12 14.84
C ALA A 186 1.90 20.41 15.39
N GLY A 187 2.70 21.07 16.24
CA GLY A 187 3.83 20.45 16.94
C GLY A 187 3.39 19.29 17.83
N THR A 188 2.26 19.44 18.53
CA THR A 188 1.69 18.40 19.40
C THR A 188 1.26 17.18 18.59
N VAL A 189 0.62 17.38 17.44
CA VAL A 189 0.24 16.28 16.53
C VAL A 189 1.48 15.52 16.05
N ARG A 190 2.56 16.22 15.68
CA ARG A 190 3.83 15.55 15.31
C ARG A 190 4.40 14.72 16.45
N THR A 191 4.34 15.21 17.69
CA THR A 191 4.75 14.45 18.87
C THR A 191 3.89 13.20 19.06
N TRP A 192 2.58 13.29 18.85
CA TRP A 192 1.68 12.13 18.92
C TRP A 192 1.92 11.13 17.80
N LEU A 193 2.14 11.57 16.56
CA LEU A 193 2.52 10.69 15.45
C LEU A 193 3.84 9.97 15.73
N HIS A 194 4.83 10.67 16.29
CA HIS A 194 6.08 10.05 16.73
C HIS A 194 5.85 9.03 17.85
N GLY A 195 4.97 9.34 18.80
CA GLY A 195 4.56 8.40 19.84
C GLY A 195 3.86 7.16 19.27
N ALA A 196 2.94 7.34 18.33
CA ALA A 196 2.25 6.25 17.64
C ALA A 196 3.26 5.32 16.92
N LYS A 197 4.27 5.90 16.26
CA LYS A 197 5.36 5.16 15.63
C LYS A 197 6.17 4.33 16.62
N GLN A 198 6.55 4.92 17.77
CA GLN A 198 7.32 4.20 18.79
C GLN A 198 6.54 3.02 19.39
N GLU A 199 5.23 3.15 19.48
CA GLU A 199 4.34 2.08 19.96
C GLU A 199 3.99 1.08 18.82
N GLY A 200 4.44 1.29 17.57
CA GLY A 200 4.15 0.39 16.45
C GLY A 200 2.73 0.50 15.90
N LEU A 201 2.04 1.64 16.15
CA LEU A 201 0.68 1.93 15.71
C LEU A 201 0.64 2.61 14.33
N GLU A 202 1.67 2.47 13.51
CA GLU A 202 1.68 3.06 12.17
C GLU A 202 0.60 2.38 11.31
N ALA A 203 -0.42 3.14 10.91
CA ALA A 203 -1.28 2.78 9.79
C ALA A 203 -0.36 2.66 8.57
N SER A 204 -0.15 1.45 8.05
CA SER A 204 0.78 1.21 6.95
C SER A 204 0.38 2.04 5.73
N SER A 205 1.04 3.18 5.53
CA SER A 205 1.02 3.95 4.29
C SER A 205 2.30 4.78 4.13
N VAL A 206 3.13 4.32 3.19
CA VAL A 206 3.98 5.07 2.23
C VAL A 206 5.07 6.01 2.79
N PRO A 207 6.35 5.87 2.37
CA PRO A 207 7.35 6.90 2.59
C PRO A 207 7.01 8.17 1.80
N ASP A 208 7.13 9.30 2.47
CA ASP A 208 7.09 10.65 1.91
C ASP A 208 8.17 10.83 0.82
N PHE A 209 7.76 11.21 -0.40
CA PHE A 209 8.64 11.57 -1.51
C PHE A 209 8.51 13.05 -1.86
N SER A 210 8.32 13.94 -0.88
CA SER A 210 8.52 15.38 -1.06
C SER A 210 10.01 15.73 -1.25
N ALA A 211 10.68 15.13 -2.24
CA ALA A 211 12.01 15.52 -2.73
C ALA A 211 12.34 14.89 -4.09
N VAL A 212 11.41 14.87 -5.06
CA VAL A 212 11.77 14.79 -6.49
C VAL A 212 10.94 15.82 -7.25
N ALA A 213 11.20 17.09 -6.96
CA ALA A 213 11.03 18.13 -7.96
C ALA A 213 12.20 17.99 -8.95
N ILE A 214 11.98 17.25 -10.03
CA ILE A 214 12.67 17.55 -11.28
C ILE A 214 11.60 18.17 -12.15
N SER A 215 11.58 19.50 -12.16
CA SER A 215 10.72 20.30 -13.02
C SER A 215 10.84 19.84 -14.47
N PRO A 216 9.72 19.83 -15.22
CA PRO A 216 9.78 19.74 -16.66
C PRO A 216 10.29 21.08 -17.23
N ASP A 217 11.23 20.94 -18.16
CA ASP A 217 11.36 21.74 -19.38
C ASP A 217 11.81 23.22 -19.27
N THR A 218 12.88 23.53 -20.00
CA THR A 218 12.82 24.58 -21.03
C THR A 218 13.90 24.28 -22.07
N GLY A 219 13.46 23.87 -23.25
CA GLY A 219 14.27 23.88 -24.45
C GLY A 219 14.77 25.29 -24.81
N GLY A 220 15.92 25.28 -25.48
CA GLY A 220 16.60 26.37 -26.17
C GLY A 220 17.78 25.79 -26.93
#